data_AF-A0A497LW42-F1
#
_entry.id   AF-A0A497LW42-F1
#
_cell.length_a   1.000
_cell.length_b   1.000
_cell.length_c   1.000
_cell.angle_alpha   90.00
_cell.angle_beta   90.00
_cell.angle_gamma   90.00
#
_symmetry.space_group_name_H-M   'P 1'
#
loop_
_entity.id
_entity.type
_entity.pdbx_description
1 polymer ?
#
loop_
_entity_poly.entity_id
_entity_poly.type
_entity_poly.pdbx_seq_one_letter_code
_entity_poly.pdbx_strand_id
1 'polypeptide(L)'
;MVETLKIALAQISCKRADKTSNIEKMKLYVEKAEKEGAELVIFPELSLTDYLVRDLIYELAEPIPGPSVKKMAEIAKENQVYIVFG
;
A
#
# COMPACT_ATOMS: atom_id res chain seq x y z
N MET A 1 5.73 21.28 -18.51
CA MET A 1 5.20 21.14 -17.14
C MET A 1 4.15 20.05 -17.19
N VAL A 2 4.21 19.05 -16.31
CA VAL A 2 3.10 18.11 -16.16
C VAL A 2 2.04 18.85 -15.36
N GLU A 3 0.97 19.33 -16.00
CA GLU A 3 -0.05 20.17 -15.35
C GLU A 3 -1.08 19.37 -14.54
N THR A 4 -1.10 18.04 -14.70
CA THR A 4 -2.12 17.17 -14.13
C THR A 4 -1.49 15.88 -13.65
N LEU A 5 -1.69 15.56 -12.37
CA LEU A 5 -1.30 14.29 -11.76
C LEU A 5 -2.50 13.34 -11.76
N LYS A 6 -2.39 12.16 -12.37
CA LYS A 6 -3.46 11.16 -12.29
C LYS A 6 -3.32 10.33 -11.02
N ILE A 7 -4.35 10.34 -10.18
CA ILE A 7 -4.36 9.64 -8.89
C ILE A 7 -5.34 8.46 -8.89
N ALA A 8 -4.99 7.40 -8.17
CA ALA A 8 -5.87 6.27 -7.87
C ALA A 8 -6.12 6.16 -6.37
N LEU A 9 -7.39 6.04 -5.99
CA LEU A 9 -7.80 5.76 -4.60
C LEU A 9 -8.19 4.29 -4.50
N ALA A 10 -7.40 3.51 -3.76
CA ALA A 10 -7.60 2.08 -3.64
C ALA A 10 -8.54 1.76 -2.46
N GLN A 11 -9.83 1.60 -2.73
CA GLN A 11 -10.76 1.07 -1.73
C GLN A 11 -10.69 -0.46 -1.71
N ILE A 12 -10.09 -1.00 -0.65
CA ILE A 12 -9.83 -2.44 -0.50
C ILE A 12 -10.22 -2.95 0.88
N SER A 13 -10.59 -4.23 0.97
CA SER A 13 -10.66 -4.93 2.25
C SER A 13 -9.27 -5.41 2.66
N CYS A 14 -8.95 -5.34 3.94
CA CYS A 14 -7.69 -5.84 4.48
C CYS A 14 -7.93 -7.10 5.31
N LYS A 15 -7.03 -8.06 5.21
CA LYS A 15 -7.05 -9.27 6.03
C LYS A 15 -6.36 -8.97 7.35
N ARG A 16 -7.09 -9.19 8.45
CA ARG A 16 -6.60 -8.94 9.81
C ARG A 16 -5.27 -9.63 10.07
N ALA A 17 -4.30 -8.85 10.53
CA ALA A 17 -2.96 -9.30 10.94
C ALA A 17 -2.14 -10.05 9.87
N ASP A 18 -2.51 -9.96 8.58
CA ASP A 18 -1.85 -10.69 7.49
C ASP A 18 -1.19 -9.72 6.50
N LYS A 19 -0.04 -9.17 6.93
CA LYS A 19 0.74 -8.19 6.16
C LYS A 19 1.11 -8.70 4.78
N THR A 20 1.51 -9.97 4.67
CA THR A 20 1.89 -10.59 3.39
C THR A 20 0.72 -10.57 2.40
N SER A 21 -0.45 -11.07 2.81
CA SER A 21 -1.62 -11.11 1.92
C SER A 21 -2.10 -9.70 1.56
N ASN A 22 -2.00 -8.75 2.49
CA ASN A 22 -2.39 -7.36 2.25
C ASN A 22 -1.43 -6.67 1.27
N ILE A 23 -0.12 -6.86 1.42
CA ILE A 23 0.88 -6.32 0.48
C ILE A 23 0.69 -6.90 -0.93
N GLU A 24 0.44 -8.20 -1.06
CA GLU A 24 0.16 -8.80 -2.38
C GLU A 24 -1.11 -8.22 -3.01
N LYS A 25 -2.16 -7.97 -2.20
CA LYS A 25 -3.36 -7.27 -2.67
C LYS A 25 -3.03 -5.83 -3.09
N MET A 26 -2.29 -5.09 -2.28
CA MET A 26 -1.88 -3.71 -2.61
C MET A 26 -1.09 -3.68 -3.92
N LYS A 27 -0.17 -4.62 -4.13
CA LYS A 27 0.58 -4.77 -5.39
C LYS A 27 -0.35 -4.94 -6.58
N LEU A 28 -1.36 -5.81 -6.50
CA LEU A 28 -2.34 -5.99 -7.57
C LEU A 28 -3.07 -4.68 -7.94
N TYR A 29 -3.43 -3.87 -6.94
CA TYR A 29 -4.09 -2.57 -7.19
C TYR A 29 -3.12 -1.52 -7.73
N VAL A 30 -1.84 -1.56 -7.35
CA VAL A 30 -0.79 -0.74 -7.97
C VAL A 30 -0.65 -1.09 -9.45
N GLU A 31 -0.50 -2.37 -9.80
CA GLU A 31 -0.40 -2.81 -11.20
C GLU A 31 -1.63 -2.44 -12.02
N LYS A 32 -2.83 -2.47 -11.41
CA LYS A 32 -4.05 -2.01 -12.08
C LYS A 32 -4.04 -0.49 -12.30
N ALA A 33 -3.66 0.28 -11.29
CA ALA A 33 -3.62 1.73 -11.37
C ALA A 33 -2.56 2.22 -12.38
N GLU A 34 -1.39 1.57 -12.43
CA GLU A 34 -0.34 1.82 -13.42
C GLU A 34 -0.86 1.60 -14.85
N LYS A 35 -1.55 0.48 -15.12
CA LYS A 35 -2.18 0.21 -16.43
C LYS A 35 -3.24 1.25 -16.82
N GLU A 36 -3.88 1.87 -15.83
CA GLU A 36 -4.82 2.96 -16.05
C GLU A 36 -4.11 4.34 -16.16
N GLY A 37 -2.79 4.39 -16.04
CA GLY A 37 -1.96 5.59 -16.16
C GLY A 37 -1.93 6.46 -14.90
N ALA A 38 -2.23 5.91 -13.72
CA ALA A 38 -2.09 6.63 -12.46
C ALA A 38 -0.60 6.76 -12.08
N GLU A 39 -0.24 7.93 -11.56
CA GLU A 39 1.12 8.25 -11.09
C GLU A 39 1.23 8.14 -9.56
N LEU A 40 0.10 8.19 -8.85
CA LEU A 40 0.02 8.07 -7.39
C LEU A 40 -1.14 7.15 -7.00
N VAL A 41 -0.85 6.19 -6.12
CA VAL A 41 -1.84 5.27 -5.54
C VAL A 41 -1.93 5.50 -4.02
N ILE A 42 -3.14 5.75 -3.52
CA ILE A 42 -3.40 5.99 -2.10
C ILE A 42 -4.22 4.83 -1.54
N PHE A 43 -3.69 4.19 -0.50
CA PHE A 43 -4.35 3.10 0.23
C PHE A 43 -5.04 3.61 1.51
N PRO A 44 -6.01 2.85 2.05
CA PRO A 44 -6.71 3.21 3.28
C PRO A 44 -5.81 3.13 4.52
N GLU A 45 -6.30 3.70 5.62
CA GLU A 45 -5.70 3.58 6.93
C GLU A 45 -5.52 2.12 7.36
N LEU A 46 -4.37 1.79 7.97
CA LEU A 46 -4.00 0.46 8.44
C LEU A 46 -4.09 -0.63 7.36
N SER A 47 -3.77 -0.28 6.10
CA SER A 47 -3.86 -1.20 4.97
C SER A 47 -2.98 -2.45 5.11
N LEU A 48 -1.96 -2.40 5.96
CA LEU A 48 -1.08 -3.55 6.25
C LEU A 48 -1.73 -4.56 7.20
N THR A 49 -2.56 -4.12 8.14
CA THR A 49 -2.96 -4.95 9.29
C THR A 49 -4.46 -5.09 9.48
N ASP A 50 -5.28 -4.23 8.86
CA ASP A 50 -6.68 -3.97 9.19
C ASP A 50 -6.86 -3.24 10.54
N TYR A 51 -8.01 -2.58 10.71
CA TYR A 51 -8.34 -1.79 11.90
C TYR A 51 -8.73 -2.67 13.11
N LEU A 52 -9.18 -3.91 12.86
CA LEU A 52 -9.80 -4.76 13.89
C LEU A 52 -8.81 -5.72 14.57
N VAL A 53 -7.55 -5.31 14.70
CA VAL A 53 -6.48 -6.11 15.36
C VAL A 53 -6.27 -5.80 16.84
N ARG A 54 -6.82 -4.69 17.35
CA ARG A 54 -6.71 -4.27 18.78
C ARG A 54 -5.25 -4.27 19.24
N ASP A 55 -4.96 -4.82 20.43
CA ASP A 55 -3.63 -4.81 21.04
C ASP A 55 -2.58 -5.65 20.29
N LEU A 56 -3.01 -6.52 19.35
CA LEU A 56 -2.06 -7.22 18.48
C LEU A 56 -1.24 -6.25 17.62
N ILE A 57 -1.70 -4.99 17.46
CA ILE A 57 -0.96 -3.96 16.74
C ILE A 57 0.45 -3.73 17.30
N TYR A 58 0.67 -3.88 18.61
CA TYR A 58 1.98 -3.71 19.22
C TYR A 58 2.99 -4.78 18.76
N GLU A 59 2.51 -5.98 18.43
CA GLU A 59 3.33 -7.06 17.86
C GLU A 59 3.49 -6.95 16.35
N LEU A 60 2.50 -6.36 15.67
CA LEU A 60 2.50 -6.18 14.21
C LEU A 60 3.30 -4.97 13.75
N ALA A 61 3.49 -3.98 14.63
CA ALA A 61 4.25 -2.77 14.34
C ALA A 61 5.70 -3.09 13.92
N GLU A 62 6.23 -2.28 13.00
CA GLU A 62 7.57 -2.45 12.47
C GLU A 62 8.41 -1.20 12.72
N PRO A 63 9.73 -1.33 12.96
CA PRO A 63 10.62 -0.17 13.03
C PRO A 63 10.69 0.53 11.67
N ILE A 64 11.12 1.79 11.65
CA ILE A 64 11.35 2.53 10.41
C ILE A 64 12.87 2.60 10.13
N PRO A 65 13.36 2.18 8.95
CA PRO A 65 12.63 1.48 7.87
C PRO A 65 12.41 -0.02 8.17
N GLY A 66 11.17 -0.47 7.97
CA GLY A 66 10.73 -1.85 8.25
C GLY A 66 10.52 -2.69 6.99
N PRO A 67 10.28 -4.01 7.12
CA PRO A 67 10.11 -4.91 5.98
C PRO A 67 8.92 -4.51 5.08
N SER A 68 7.78 -4.06 5.62
CA SER A 68 6.66 -3.60 4.78
C SER A 68 7.01 -2.34 3.99
N VAL A 69 7.70 -1.36 4.60
CA VAL A 69 8.16 -0.14 3.90
C VAL A 69 9.11 -0.49 2.76
N LYS A 70 10.07 -1.39 3.01
CA LYS A 70 11.00 -1.86 1.97
C LYS A 70 10.24 -2.51 0.82
N LYS A 71 9.27 -3.37 1.13
CA LYS A 71 8.50 -4.08 0.10
C LYS A 71 7.63 -3.14 -0.73
N MET A 72 6.96 -2.19 -0.09
CA MET A 72 6.18 -1.17 -0.81
C MET A 72 7.06 -0.26 -1.66
N ALA A 73 8.28 0.06 -1.22
CA ALA A 73 9.24 0.83 -2.01
C ALA A 73 9.71 0.08 -3.26
N GLU A 74 9.93 -1.25 -3.17
CA GLU A 74 10.19 -2.09 -4.34
C GLU A 74 9.03 -2.05 -5.33
N ILE A 75 7.79 -2.26 -4.86
CA ILE A 75 6.58 -2.23 -5.68
C ILE A 75 6.42 -0.87 -6.38
N ALA A 76 6.61 0.23 -5.65
CA ALA A 76 6.58 1.59 -6.21
C ALA A 76 7.60 1.76 -7.35
N LYS A 77 8.84 1.28 -7.14
CA LYS A 77 9.93 1.39 -8.12
C LYS A 77 9.68 0.53 -9.36
N GLU A 78 9.21 -0.70 -9.18
CA GLU A 78 8.90 -1.63 -10.27
C GLU A 78 7.79 -1.10 -11.18
N ASN A 79 6.79 -0.42 -10.59
CA ASN A 79 5.62 0.09 -11.32
C ASN A 79 5.73 1.59 -11.67
N GLN A 80 6.83 2.26 -11.32
CA GLN A 80 7.04 3.70 -11.55
C GLN A 80 5.90 4.59 -11.05
N VAL A 81 5.32 4.25 -9.90
CA VAL A 81 4.27 5.02 -9.23
C VAL A 81 4.71 5.50 -7.85
N TYR A 82 4.11 6.59 -7.37
CA TYR A 82 4.13 6.96 -5.97
C TYR A 82 3.07 6.16 -5.19
N ILE A 83 3.35 5.84 -3.92
CA ILE A 83 2.43 5.11 -3.06
C ILE A 83 2.30 5.83 -1.71
N VAL A 84 1.06 6.02 -1.27
CA VAL A 84 0.71 6.41 0.10
C VAL A 84 -0.01 5.24 0.75
N PHE A 85 0.50 4.79 1.89
CA PHE A 85 -0.10 3.73 2.70
C PHE A 85 0.28 3.96 4.17
N GLY A 86 -0.51 3.42 5.09
CA GLY A 86 -0.30 3.58 6.52
C GLY A 86 -1.61 3.50 7.27
#